data_AF-A0AAD3TA05-F1
#
_entry.id   AF-A0AAD3TA05-F1
#
_cell.length_a   1.000
_cell.length_b   1.000
_cell.length_c   1.000
_cell.angle_alpha   90.00
_cell.angle_beta   90.00
_cell.angle_gamma   90.00
#
_symmetry.space_group_name_H-M   'P 1'
#
loop_
_entity.id
_entity.type
_entity.pdbx_description
1 polymer ?
#
loop_
_entity_poly.entity_id
_entity_poly.type
_entity_poly.pdbx_seq_one_letter_code
_entity_poly.pdbx_strand_id
1 'polypeptide(L)'
;MLSEAKLPVSFWVEALKTTACVINRSPYKPLKGEMSEKIWSGNELSYDHLQVFGCKTFVHILKDERIKQEPKTMQCIFLGYEKDELGRLYDTVERKFVWSKDVAFVEDETIEDIGRKIKSDSSQTNKVSIKIVRPISPEDKNNRADVVEDNNEFVTAPEED
;
A
#
# COMPACT_ATOMS: atom_id res chain seq x y z
N MET A 1 16.78 1.67 -7.12
CA MET A 1 15.58 2.07 -6.37
C MET A 1 14.95 0.88 -5.64
N LEU A 2 14.33 -0.10 -6.33
CA LEU A 2 13.70 -1.27 -5.65
C LEU A 2 14.68 -2.14 -4.84
N SER A 3 15.84 -2.48 -5.43
CA SER A 3 16.88 -3.27 -4.77
C SER A 3 17.45 -2.56 -3.54
N GLU A 4 17.67 -1.25 -3.66
CA GLU A 4 18.17 -0.38 -2.59
C GLU A 4 17.17 -0.30 -1.42
N ALA A 5 15.89 -0.14 -1.75
CA ALA A 5 14.78 -0.13 -0.81
C ALA A 5 14.48 -1.51 -0.20
N LYS A 6 15.12 -2.58 -0.70
CA LYS A 6 14.87 -3.98 -0.32
C LYS A 6 13.40 -4.38 -0.46
N LEU A 7 12.71 -3.81 -1.45
CA LEU A 7 11.30 -4.05 -1.72
C LEU A 7 11.11 -5.15 -2.78
N PRO A 8 10.03 -5.96 -2.68
CA PRO A 8 9.73 -6.96 -3.69
C PRO A 8 9.37 -6.31 -5.03
N VAL A 9 9.61 -7.06 -6.11
CA VAL A 9 9.35 -6.63 -7.49
C VAL A 9 7.90 -6.25 -7.72
N SER A 10 6.96 -6.71 -6.89
CA SER A 10 5.54 -6.32 -6.96
C SER A 10 5.30 -4.80 -6.91
N PHE A 11 6.20 -4.03 -6.31
CA PHE A 11 6.11 -2.56 -6.21
C PHE A 11 6.78 -1.82 -7.37
N TRP A 12 7.05 -2.49 -8.48
CA TRP A 12 7.76 -1.89 -9.61
C TRP A 12 6.99 -0.71 -10.23
N VAL A 13 5.67 -0.75 -10.23
CA VAL A 13 4.83 0.33 -10.76
C VAL A 13 5.00 1.59 -9.90
N GLU A 14 5.02 1.45 -8.58
CA GLU A 14 5.25 2.54 -7.64
C GLU A 14 6.66 3.13 -7.76
N ALA A 15 7.67 2.26 -7.91
CA ALA A 15 9.03 2.70 -8.16
C ALA A 15 9.16 3.47 -9.49
N LEU A 16 8.49 3.00 -10.55
CA LEU A 16 8.50 3.66 -11.85
C LEU A 16 7.85 5.05 -11.77
N LYS A 17 6.70 5.15 -11.10
CA LYS A 17 6.01 6.44 -10.87
C LYS A 17 6.90 7.43 -10.10
N THR A 18 7.54 6.97 -9.04
CA THR A 18 8.45 7.80 -8.24
C THR A 18 9.66 8.24 -9.06
N THR A 19 10.23 7.33 -9.86
CA THR A 19 11.34 7.65 -10.76
C THR A 19 10.95 8.72 -11.76
N ALA A 20 9.77 8.61 -12.38
CA ALA A 20 9.27 9.63 -13.30
C ALA A 20 9.09 10.99 -12.61
N CYS A 21 8.55 11.01 -11.39
CA CYS A 21 8.43 12.23 -10.58
C CYS A 21 9.80 12.86 -10.33
N VAL A 22 10.81 12.09 -9.89
CA VAL A 22 12.17 12.59 -9.65
C VAL A 22 12.84 13.09 -10.93
N ILE A 23 12.65 12.40 -12.08
CA ILE A 23 13.20 12.83 -13.37
C ILE A 23 12.57 14.14 -13.82
N ASN A 24 11.24 14.26 -13.72
CA ASN A 24 10.53 15.49 -14.06
C ASN A 24 10.93 16.65 -13.14
N ARG A 25 11.37 16.32 -11.92
CA ARG A 25 11.90 17.22 -10.90
C ARG A 25 13.40 17.49 -11.01
N SER A 26 14.12 16.84 -11.90
CA SER A 26 15.56 17.06 -12.04
C SER A 26 15.83 18.26 -12.95
N PRO A 27 16.82 19.11 -12.63
CA PRO A 27 17.18 20.24 -13.46
C PRO A 27 17.69 19.75 -14.82
N TYR A 28 17.10 20.25 -15.90
CA TYR A 28 17.42 19.79 -17.25
C TYR A 28 18.21 20.85 -18.02
N LYS A 29 19.39 20.46 -18.55
CA LYS A 29 20.33 21.40 -19.19
C LYS A 29 19.72 22.19 -20.37
N PRO A 30 18.97 21.57 -21.30
CA PRO A 30 18.30 22.30 -22.37
C PRO A 30 17.28 23.35 -21.88
N LEU A 31 16.77 23.20 -20.66
CA LEU A 31 15.82 24.12 -20.04
C LEU A 31 16.55 25.14 -19.14
N LYS A 32 17.84 25.41 -19.39
CA LYS A 32 18.67 26.34 -18.60
C LYS A 32 18.74 25.98 -17.11
N GLY A 33 18.59 24.69 -16.77
CA GLY A 33 18.57 24.22 -15.40
C GLY A 33 17.21 24.34 -14.72
N GLU A 34 16.16 24.74 -15.45
CA GLU A 34 14.80 24.64 -14.96
C GLU A 34 14.30 23.19 -14.98
N MET A 35 13.30 22.96 -14.13
CA MET A 35 12.63 21.70 -13.96
C MET A 35 11.54 21.55 -15.02
N SER A 36 11.50 20.41 -15.72
CA SER A 36 10.47 20.12 -16.71
C SER A 36 9.07 20.26 -16.11
N GLU A 37 8.90 19.80 -14.86
CA GLU A 37 7.64 19.89 -14.14
C GLU A 37 7.23 21.34 -13.76
N LYS A 38 8.20 22.25 -13.65
CA LYS A 38 7.90 23.66 -13.40
C LYS A 38 7.36 24.33 -14.67
N ILE A 39 7.98 24.03 -15.81
CA ILE A 39 7.67 24.66 -17.10
C ILE A 39 6.29 24.26 -17.63
N TRP A 40 5.94 22.97 -17.55
CA TRP A 40 4.65 22.48 -18.09
C TRP A 40 3.43 22.82 -17.21
N SER A 41 3.61 23.04 -15.89
CA SER A 41 2.54 23.24 -14.92
C SER A 41 2.42 24.70 -14.49
N GLY A 42 3.48 25.49 -14.65
CA GLY A 42 3.54 26.87 -14.20
C GLY A 42 3.59 27.04 -12.68
N ASN A 43 3.66 25.95 -11.92
CA ASN A 43 3.72 25.96 -10.47
C ASN A 43 5.18 25.97 -10.00
N GLU A 44 5.45 26.72 -8.93
CA GLU A 44 6.74 26.66 -8.25
C GLU A 44 6.87 25.28 -7.57
N LEU A 45 8.01 24.62 -7.75
CA LEU A 45 8.26 23.28 -7.22
C LEU A 45 9.40 23.35 -6.22
N SER A 46 9.14 22.86 -5.00
CA SER A 46 10.16 22.71 -3.97
C SER A 46 10.71 21.28 -3.95
N TYR A 47 11.99 21.16 -3.62
CA TYR A 47 12.64 19.88 -3.33
C TYR A 47 12.37 19.39 -1.90
N ASP A 48 11.82 20.23 -1.03
CA ASP A 48 11.55 19.89 0.38
C ASP A 48 10.61 18.69 0.54
N HIS A 49 9.80 18.45 -0.48
CA HIS A 49 8.86 17.33 -0.53
C HIS A 49 9.48 16.05 -1.10
N LEU A 50 10.74 16.06 -1.55
CA LEU A 50 11.42 14.84 -1.97
C LEU A 50 11.86 14.02 -0.76
N GLN A 51 11.56 12.73 -0.81
CA GLN A 51 11.72 11.73 0.22
C GLN A 51 12.27 10.45 -0.41
N VAL A 52 13.07 9.71 0.35
CA VAL A 52 13.70 8.45 -0.10
C VAL A 52 12.65 7.36 -0.33
N PHE A 53 12.60 6.81 -1.54
CA PHE A 53 11.72 5.68 -1.87
C PHE A 53 12.06 4.45 -1.02
N GLY A 54 11.04 3.83 -0.44
CA GLY A 54 11.18 2.63 0.38
C GLY A 54 11.65 2.88 1.82
N CYS A 55 11.78 4.15 2.22
CA CYS A 55 12.11 4.48 3.60
C CYS A 55 10.94 4.16 4.54
N LYS A 56 11.30 3.97 5.80
CA LYS A 56 10.35 3.82 6.89
C LYS A 56 9.66 5.14 7.19
N THR A 57 8.37 5.07 7.42
CA THR A 57 7.53 6.24 7.69
C THR A 57 6.59 6.00 8.86
N PHE A 58 6.20 7.07 9.52
CA PHE A 58 5.18 7.07 10.56
C PHE A 58 4.06 8.04 10.19
N VAL A 59 2.84 7.52 10.19
CA VAL A 59 1.61 8.29 9.94
C VAL A 59 0.85 8.43 11.25
N HIS A 60 0.34 9.63 11.53
CA HIS A 60 -0.50 9.82 12.71
C HIS A 60 -1.91 9.27 12.46
N ILE A 61 -2.38 8.37 13.32
CA ILE A 61 -3.77 7.88 13.28
C ILE A 61 -4.65 8.88 14.02
N LEU A 62 -5.77 9.34 13.46
CA LEU A 62 -6.64 10.29 14.15
C LEU A 62 -7.31 9.65 15.37
N LYS A 63 -7.58 10.44 16.42
CA LYS A 63 -8.12 9.93 17.70
C LYS A 63 -9.49 9.26 17.55
N ASP A 64 -10.29 9.68 16.58
CA ASP A 64 -11.66 9.21 16.38
C ASP A 64 -11.73 7.81 15.75
N GLU A 65 -10.65 7.37 15.11
CA GLU A 65 -10.52 6.02 14.55
C GLU A 65 -9.87 5.04 15.54
N ARG A 66 -9.34 5.54 16.67
CA ARG A 66 -8.67 4.72 17.67
C ARG A 66 -9.66 4.09 18.63
N ILE A 67 -9.59 2.78 18.76
CA ILE A 67 -10.15 2.09 19.92
C ILE A 67 -9.19 2.33 21.11
N LYS A 68 -9.72 2.33 22.34
CA LYS A 68 -9.10 2.81 23.61
C LYS A 68 -7.67 2.29 23.95
N GLN A 69 -7.10 1.37 23.17
CA GLN A 69 -5.72 0.87 23.31
C GLN A 69 -4.89 0.79 22.01
N GLU A 70 -5.28 1.44 20.92
CA GLU A 70 -4.50 1.40 19.67
C GLU A 70 -3.29 2.34 19.68
N PRO A 71 -2.21 1.96 18.95
CA PRO A 71 -1.02 2.80 18.81
C PRO A 71 -1.39 4.16 18.18
N LYS A 72 -0.67 5.21 18.59
CA LYS A 72 -0.94 6.56 18.09
C LYS A 72 -0.45 6.80 16.66
N THR A 73 0.45 5.95 16.20
CA THR A 73 1.15 6.07 14.92
C THR A 73 1.16 4.74 14.21
N MET A 74 0.91 4.77 12.91
CA MET A 74 1.05 3.62 12.04
C MET A 74 2.40 3.66 11.35
N GLN A 75 3.12 2.54 11.39
CA GLN A 75 4.40 2.41 10.72
C GLN A 75 4.19 1.90 9.29
N CYS A 76 4.68 2.65 8.31
CA CYS A 76 4.51 2.37 6.90
C CYS A 76 5.84 2.40 6.15
N ILE A 77 5.78 2.05 4.87
CA ILE A 77 6.88 2.25 3.92
C ILE A 77 6.44 3.29 2.90
N PHE A 78 7.31 4.25 2.61
CA PHE A 78 7.06 5.23 1.56
C PHE A 78 7.23 4.60 0.18
N LEU A 79 6.22 4.72 -0.68
CA LEU A 79 6.22 4.17 -2.04
C LEU A 79 6.18 5.25 -3.13
N GLY A 80 6.13 6.54 -2.78
CA GLY A 80 6.18 7.62 -3.74
C GLY A 80 5.06 8.64 -3.57
N TYR A 81 4.84 9.41 -4.63
CA TYR A 81 3.91 10.54 -4.64
C TYR A 81 2.66 10.21 -5.44
N GLU A 82 1.52 10.66 -4.94
CA GLU A 82 0.27 10.78 -5.66
C GLU A 82 0.01 12.27 -5.98
N LYS A 83 -1.20 12.64 -6.40
CA LYS A 83 -1.54 14.04 -6.71
C LYS A 83 -1.39 14.96 -5.50
N ASP A 84 -1.05 16.22 -5.74
CA ASP A 84 -0.98 17.30 -4.73
C ASP A 84 -0.06 16.99 -3.54
N GLU A 85 1.11 16.39 -3.80
CA GLU A 85 2.14 16.04 -2.80
C GLU A 85 1.66 15.06 -1.73
N LEU A 86 0.57 14.35 -2.00
CA LEU A 86 0.08 13.29 -1.15
C LEU A 86 1.05 12.10 -1.21
N GLY A 87 1.62 11.72 -0.07
CA GLY A 87 2.50 10.56 0.02
C GLY A 87 1.70 9.26 -0.09
N ARG A 88 2.14 8.37 -0.97
CA ARG A 88 1.63 7.00 -1.09
C ARG A 88 2.47 6.08 -0.22
N LEU A 89 1.80 5.41 0.73
CA LEU A 89 2.41 4.64 1.78
C LEU A 89 1.88 3.21 1.74
N TYR A 90 2.66 2.27 2.25
CA TYR A 90 2.25 0.89 2.41
C TYR A 90 2.36 0.45 3.86
N ASP A 91 1.23 0.03 4.44
CA ASP A 91 1.23 -0.58 5.76
C ASP A 91 1.62 -2.05 5.65
N THR A 92 2.71 -2.40 6.33
CA THR A 92 3.23 -3.77 6.39
C THR A 92 2.37 -4.71 7.24
N VAL A 93 1.57 -4.17 8.16
CA VAL A 93 0.72 -4.94 9.09
C VAL A 93 -0.58 -5.32 8.41
N GLU A 94 -1.37 -4.33 7.96
CA GLU A 94 -2.64 -4.60 7.28
C GLU A 94 -2.49 -4.95 5.80
N ARG A 95 -1.31 -4.77 5.22
CA ARG A 95 -1.01 -4.97 3.79
C ARG A 95 -1.87 -4.10 2.87
N LYS A 96 -2.13 -2.85 3.28
CA LYS A 96 -2.95 -1.88 2.55
C LYS A 96 -2.14 -0.65 2.14
N PHE A 97 -2.61 0.01 1.10
CA PHE A 97 -2.12 1.33 0.73
C PHE A 97 -2.79 2.40 1.58
N VAL A 98 -2.00 3.37 2.02
CA VAL A 98 -2.45 4.52 2.80
C VAL A 98 -1.92 5.77 2.13
N TRP A 99 -2.72 6.83 2.17
CA TRP A 99 -2.34 8.12 1.64
C TRP A 99 -2.35 9.16 2.74
N SER A 100 -1.27 9.92 2.88
CA SER A 100 -1.17 10.99 3.87
C SER A 100 -0.22 12.08 3.39
N LYS A 101 -0.51 13.33 3.77
CA LYS A 101 0.44 14.45 3.66
C LYS A 101 1.30 14.59 4.91
N ASP A 102 0.71 14.32 6.07
CA ASP A 102 1.37 14.42 7.37
C ASP A 102 2.06 13.09 7.69
N VAL A 103 3.34 13.00 7.28
CA VAL A 103 4.17 11.81 7.41
C VAL A 103 5.52 12.20 8.00
N ALA A 104 5.98 11.44 8.99
CA ALA A 104 7.35 11.54 9.48
C ALA A 104 8.21 10.47 8.78
N PHE A 105 9.32 10.90 8.15
CA PHE A 105 10.21 10.04 7.39
C PHE A 105 11.46 9.69 8.19
N VAL A 106 11.85 8.41 8.15
CA VAL A 106 13.10 7.90 8.71
C VAL A 106 13.88 7.30 7.54
N GLU A 107 14.63 8.15 6.86
CA GLU A 107 15.26 7.84 5.57
C GLU A 107 16.36 6.77 5.66
N ASP A 108 16.98 6.63 6.84
CA ASP A 108 18.05 5.66 7.11
C ASP A 108 17.53 4.23 7.35
N GLU A 109 16.22 4.04 7.54
CA GLU A 109 15.61 2.74 7.84
C GLU A 109 14.74 2.25 6.67
N THR A 110 14.84 0.95 6.39
CA THR A 110 14.13 0.26 5.30
C THR A 110 13.18 -0.82 5.85
N ILE A 111 12.48 -1.53 4.96
CA ILE A 111 11.58 -2.64 5.32
C ILE A 111 12.26 -3.75 6.14
N GLU A 112 13.56 -3.98 5.95
CA GLU A 112 14.29 -5.00 6.71
C GLU A 112 14.44 -4.60 8.18
N ASP A 113 14.63 -3.31 8.46
CA ASP A 113 14.74 -2.75 9.81
C ASP A 113 13.43 -2.88 10.58
N ILE A 114 12.31 -2.68 9.87
CA ILE A 114 10.96 -2.97 10.36
C ILE A 114 10.82 -4.44 10.75
N GLY A 115 11.18 -5.35 9.83
CA GLY A 115 11.08 -6.80 10.06
C GLY A 115 11.98 -7.31 11.19
N ARG A 116 13.17 -6.73 11.37
CA ARG A 116 14.09 -7.06 12.47
C ARG A 116 13.50 -6.73 13.83
N LYS A 117 12.86 -5.57 13.97
CA LYS A 117 12.28 -5.10 15.24
C LYS A 117 11.08 -5.93 15.70
N ILE A 118 10.24 -6.38 14.75
CA ILE A 118 9.13 -7.31 15.05
C ILE A 118 9.67 -8.65 15.57
N LYS A 119 10.79 -9.14 15.03
CA LYS A 119 11.42 -10.39 15.50
C LYS A 119 12.08 -10.25 16.87
N SER A 120 12.69 -9.10 17.19
CA SER A 120 13.26 -8.87 18.53
C SER A 120 12.17 -8.78 19.59
N ASP A 121 11.04 -8.12 19.30
CA ASP A 121 9.97 -7.91 20.29
C ASP A 121 9.11 -9.19 20.48
N SER A 122 8.99 -10.03 19.46
CA SER A 122 8.28 -11.33 19.56
C SER A 122 9.01 -12.39 20.40
N SER A 123 10.25 -12.14 20.84
CA SER A 123 10.96 -13.03 21.77
C SER A 123 10.44 -12.92 23.22
N GLN A 124 9.48 -12.02 23.49
CA GLN A 124 8.79 -11.91 24.77
C GLN A 124 7.28 -11.66 24.64
N THR A 125 6.52 -12.38 23.80
CA THR A 125 5.04 -12.42 23.97
C THR A 125 4.44 -13.75 23.53
N ASN A 126 3.58 -14.31 24.39
CA ASN A 126 2.89 -15.60 24.24
C ASN A 126 2.25 -15.80 22.85
N LYS A 127 2.54 -16.95 22.23
CA LYS A 127 1.93 -17.41 20.98
C LYS A 127 0.41 -17.56 21.15
N VAL A 128 -0.37 -16.67 20.54
CA VAL A 128 -1.78 -16.95 20.21
C VAL A 128 -1.85 -17.29 18.73
N SER A 129 -2.14 -18.55 18.41
CA SER A 129 -2.34 -19.03 17.05
C SER A 129 -3.74 -18.65 16.57
N ILE A 130 -3.84 -17.68 15.66
CA ILE A 130 -5.07 -17.36 14.94
C ILE A 130 -5.04 -18.10 13.59
N LYS A 131 -6.02 -18.98 13.37
CA LYS A 131 -6.19 -19.70 12.09
C LYS A 131 -6.59 -18.71 10.99
N ILE A 132 -5.78 -18.64 9.93
CA ILE A 132 -6.03 -17.81 8.76
C ILE A 132 -7.19 -18.43 7.96
N VAL A 133 -8.37 -17.82 8.01
CA VAL A 133 -9.47 -18.09 7.06
C VAL A 133 -9.21 -17.26 5.81
N ARG A 134 -9.23 -17.91 4.64
CA ARG A 134 -9.07 -17.23 3.33
C ARG A 134 -10.28 -16.30 3.08
N PRO A 135 -10.08 -15.07 2.59
CA PRO A 135 -11.20 -14.18 2.27
C PRO A 135 -11.94 -14.69 1.02
N ILE A 136 -13.26 -14.74 1.14
CA ILE A 136 -14.21 -15.14 0.09
C ILE A 136 -14.34 -13.99 -0.92
N SER A 137 -14.25 -14.31 -2.20
CA SER A 137 -14.48 -13.38 -3.33
C SER A 137 -15.93 -12.88 -3.32
N PRO A 138 -16.21 -11.59 -3.54
CA PRO A 138 -17.55 -11.03 -3.39
C PRO A 138 -18.35 -11.18 -4.68
N GLU A 139 -19.00 -12.31 -4.88
CA GLU A 139 -20.19 -12.41 -5.73
C GLU A 139 -21.30 -13.10 -4.93
N ASP A 140 -22.53 -12.64 -5.13
CA ASP A 140 -23.81 -13.09 -4.54
C ASP A 140 -24.18 -12.58 -3.14
N LYS A 141 -24.74 -11.37 -3.12
CA LYS A 141 -25.85 -11.04 -2.21
C LYS A 141 -27.11 -10.79 -3.03
N ASN A 142 -28.00 -11.78 -3.14
CA ASN A 142 -29.40 -11.57 -2.78
C ASN A 142 -30.24 -12.87 -2.75
N ASN A 143 -31.15 -12.88 -1.78
CA ASN A 143 -32.36 -13.73 -1.65
C ASN A 143 -32.11 -15.13 -1.07
N ARG A 144 -32.20 -15.31 0.26
CA ARG A 144 -33.43 -15.41 1.10
C ARG A 144 -34.21 -16.70 0.78
N ALA A 145 -34.00 -17.66 1.70
CA ALA A 145 -34.82 -18.81 2.10
C ALA A 145 -35.84 -19.34 1.09
N ASP A 146 -35.67 -20.61 0.70
CA ASP A 146 -36.73 -21.62 0.80
C ASP A 146 -36.11 -23.03 0.85
N VAL A 147 -36.60 -23.83 1.79
CA VAL A 147 -36.37 -25.27 1.93
C VAL A 147 -37.32 -25.96 0.96
N VAL A 148 -36.82 -26.76 0.03
CA VAL A 148 -37.59 -27.84 -0.61
C VAL A 148 -36.64 -29.02 -0.87
N GLU A 149 -36.85 -30.11 -0.14
CA GLU A 149 -36.44 -31.46 -0.54
C GLU A 149 -37.30 -31.90 -1.72
N ASP A 150 -36.73 -32.55 -2.74
CA ASP A 150 -37.20 -33.86 -3.21
C ASP A 150 -36.37 -34.39 -4.40
N ASN A 151 -35.68 -35.50 -4.12
CA ASN A 151 -35.75 -36.81 -4.79
C ASN A 151 -35.73 -36.92 -6.33
N ASN A 152 -34.69 -37.64 -6.80
CA ASN A 152 -34.59 -38.52 -7.98
C ASN A 152 -35.80 -38.62 -8.93
N GLU A 153 -35.55 -38.48 -10.25
CA GLU A 153 -35.77 -39.60 -11.18
C GLU A 153 -35.12 -39.38 -12.56
N PHE A 154 -34.81 -40.51 -13.18
CA PHE A 154 -34.01 -40.74 -14.38
C PHE A 154 -34.94 -40.99 -15.56
N VAL A 155 -34.80 -40.31 -16.72
CA VAL A 155 -35.29 -40.84 -18.01
C VAL A 155 -34.44 -40.31 -19.19
N THR A 156 -33.90 -41.26 -19.94
CA THR A 156 -33.23 -41.18 -21.26
C THR A 156 -34.19 -40.94 -22.44
N ALA A 157 -33.77 -40.12 -23.42
CA ALA A 157 -33.94 -40.15 -24.91
C ALA A 157 -35.35 -40.44 -25.53
N PRO A 158 -35.65 -40.19 -26.84
CA PRO A 158 -34.76 -39.94 -27.99
C PRO A 158 -35.21 -38.85 -29.02
N GLU A 159 -34.30 -38.62 -29.99
CA GLU A 159 -34.38 -38.31 -31.45
C GLU A 159 -35.52 -37.52 -32.15
N GLU A 160 -35.13 -37.05 -33.35
CA GLU A 160 -35.86 -36.50 -34.52
C GLU A 160 -36.07 -34.96 -34.52
N ASP A 161 -35.68 -34.17 -35.53
CA ASP A 161 -35.34 -34.40 -36.96
C ASP A 161 -34.10 -33.59 -37.42
#